data_AF-A0A376C020-F1
#
_entry.id   AF-A0A376C020-F1
#
_cell.length_a   1.000
_cell.length_b   1.000
_cell.length_c   1.000
_cell.angle_alpha   90.00
_cell.angle_beta   90.00
_cell.angle_gamma   90.00
#
_symmetry.space_group_name_H-M   'P 1'
#
loop_
_entity.id
_entity.type
_entity.pdbx_description
1 polymer ?
#
loop_
_entity_poly.entity_id
_entity_poly.type
_entity_poly.pdbx_seq_one_letter_code
_entity_poly.pdbx_strand_id
1 'polypeptide(L)'
;MNDIGYWAFRKKNGRSLAGVNPDSDEVALTVSDALVAVNLLEKEKMPILGADVLLEYEGGLKYLYQILGDEYIYLNWYCDELDNENEEEYIQRSHNIAKQYINGIAKIEKEYNIQCYVVLVL
;
A
#
# COMPACT_ATOMS: atom_id res chain seq x y z
N MET A 1 -0.04 6.24 25.73
CA MET A 1 -0.38 5.21 24.74
C MET A 1 0.94 4.75 24.15
N ASN A 2 1.24 3.44 24.14
CA ASN A 2 2.41 2.96 23.40
C ASN A 2 2.14 3.26 21.92
N ASP A 3 2.89 4.20 21.34
CA ASP A 3 2.88 4.41 19.90
C ASP A 3 3.41 3.11 19.29
N ILE A 4 2.53 2.35 18.62
CA ILE A 4 2.94 1.11 17.95
C ILE A 4 3.64 1.48 16.65
N GLY A 5 4.87 1.01 16.45
CA GLY A 5 5.60 1.26 15.20
C GLY A 5 4.97 0.55 14.00
N TYR A 6 5.36 0.94 12.78
CA TYR A 6 4.82 0.41 11.53
C TYR A 6 4.82 -1.13 11.49
N TRP A 7 5.94 -1.76 11.87
CA TRP A 7 6.10 -3.22 11.83
C TRP A 7 5.10 -3.95 12.74
N ALA A 8 4.85 -3.42 13.94
CA ALA A 8 3.86 -3.98 14.86
C ALA A 8 2.43 -3.73 14.38
N PHE A 9 2.18 -2.53 13.83
CA PHE A 9 0.89 -2.16 13.24
C PHE A 9 0.53 -3.08 12.07
N ARG A 10 1.43 -3.25 11.09
CA ARG A 10 1.19 -4.07 9.90
C ARG A 10 0.94 -5.54 10.24
N LYS A 11 1.65 -6.07 11.23
CA LYS A 11 1.47 -7.47 11.67
C LYS A 11 0.11 -7.70 12.35
N LYS A 12 -0.40 -6.68 13.06
CA LYS A 12 -1.66 -6.76 13.78
C LYS A 12 -2.88 -6.59 12.87
N ASN A 13 -2.80 -5.66 11.91
CA ASN A 13 -3.95 -5.24 11.10
C ASN A 13 -3.90 -5.74 9.65
N GLY A 14 -2.74 -6.19 9.19
CA GLY A 14 -2.55 -6.68 7.83
C GLY A 14 -2.97 -8.14 7.65
N ARG A 15 -3.36 -8.46 6.42
CA ARG A 15 -3.60 -9.81 5.95
C ARG A 15 -2.36 -10.32 5.22
N SER A 16 -1.91 -11.52 5.53
CA SER A 16 -0.76 -12.13 4.87
C SER A 16 -1.02 -12.35 3.38
N LEU A 17 -0.02 -12.05 2.55
CA LEU A 17 -0.01 -12.37 1.12
C LEU A 17 0.49 -13.79 0.81
N ALA A 18 0.82 -14.62 1.80
CA ALA A 18 1.38 -15.95 1.56
C ALA A 18 0.49 -16.87 0.71
N GLY A 19 -0.83 -16.61 0.66
CA GLY A 19 -1.76 -17.32 -0.23
C GLY A 19 -1.73 -16.88 -1.70
N VAL A 20 -1.09 -15.73 -2.00
CA VAL A 20 -0.90 -15.17 -3.34
C VAL A 20 0.54 -15.40 -3.81
N ASN A 21 1.49 -15.06 -2.96
CA ASN A 21 2.92 -15.24 -3.19
C ASN A 21 3.48 -16.11 -2.05
N PRO A 22 3.55 -17.44 -2.24
CA PRO A 22 4.16 -18.34 -1.27
C PRO A 22 5.57 -17.86 -0.94
N ASP A 23 5.94 -17.86 0.34
CA ASP A 23 7.20 -17.35 0.90
C ASP A 23 7.31 -15.82 1.05
N SER A 24 6.31 -15.04 0.64
CA SER A 24 6.26 -13.59 0.92
C SER A 24 5.90 -13.31 2.39
N ASP A 25 6.65 -12.40 3.02
CA ASP A 25 6.33 -11.82 4.33
C ASP A 25 5.47 -10.56 4.23
N GLU A 26 5.09 -10.19 3.00
CA GLU A 26 4.27 -9.03 2.72
C GLU A 26 2.86 -9.19 3.30
N VAL A 27 2.32 -8.03 3.67
CA VAL A 27 0.99 -7.94 4.24
C VAL A 27 0.20 -6.89 3.49
N ALA A 28 -1.03 -7.25 3.15
CA ALA A 28 -1.99 -6.37 2.54
C ALA A 28 -2.82 -5.70 3.64
N LEU A 29 -2.86 -4.37 3.64
CA LEU A 29 -3.64 -3.54 4.56
C LEU A 29 -4.92 -3.09 3.88
N THR A 30 -5.99 -2.87 4.65
CA THR A 30 -7.14 -2.13 4.12
C THR A 30 -6.70 -0.73 3.68
N VAL A 31 -7.43 -0.09 2.77
CA VAL A 31 -7.12 1.29 2.34
C VAL A 31 -7.02 2.25 3.53
N SER A 32 -7.90 2.13 4.52
CA SER A 32 -7.84 2.93 5.75
C SER A 32 -6.59 2.66 6.58
N ASP A 33 -6.21 1.39 6.75
CA ASP A 33 -5.02 1.03 7.51
C ASP A 33 -3.73 1.40 6.77
N ALA A 34 -3.75 1.37 5.44
CA ALA A 34 -2.63 1.81 4.62
C ALA A 34 -2.34 3.31 4.84
N LEU A 35 -3.37 4.16 4.92
CA LEU A 35 -3.18 5.57 5.26
C LEU A 35 -2.57 5.77 6.66
N VAL A 36 -2.99 4.97 7.64
CA VAL A 36 -2.36 4.99 8.98
C VAL A 36 -0.91 4.55 8.91
N ALA A 37 -0.63 3.49 8.14
CA ALA A 37 0.72 2.97 7.95
C ALA A 37 1.66 4.00 7.30
N VAL A 38 1.20 4.77 6.30
CA VAL A 38 2.00 5.85 5.71
C VAL A 38 2.37 6.89 6.77
N ASN A 39 1.45 7.28 7.66
CA ASN A 39 1.75 8.24 8.72
C ASN A 39 2.75 7.68 9.75
N LEU A 40 2.74 6.37 10.01
CA LEU A 40 3.73 5.73 10.88
C LEU A 40 5.12 5.73 10.22
N LEU A 41 5.19 5.39 8.93
CA LEU A 41 6.45 5.42 8.16
C LEU A 41 7.02 6.83 8.03
N GLU A 42 6.15 7.85 7.93
CA GLU A 42 6.53 9.26 7.95
C GLU A 42 7.18 9.67 9.28
N LYS A 43 6.59 9.26 10.42
CA LYS A 43 7.21 9.47 11.74
C LYS A 43 8.56 8.74 11.87
N GLU A 44 8.65 7.54 11.30
CA GLU A 44 9.84 6.69 11.34
C GLU A 44 10.89 7.06 10.29
N LYS A 45 10.59 8.04 9.40
CA LYS A 45 11.44 8.46 8.28
C LYS A 45 11.82 7.31 7.35
N MET A 46 10.93 6.35 7.14
CA MET A 46 11.12 5.25 6.21
C MET A 46 10.49 5.58 4.86
N PRO A 47 11.23 5.52 3.73
CA PRO A 47 10.67 5.77 2.42
C PRO A 47 9.66 4.68 2.02
N ILE A 48 8.81 5.00 1.05
CA ILE A 48 7.88 4.04 0.42
C ILE A 48 8.25 3.92 -1.05
N LEU A 49 8.78 2.76 -1.44
CA LEU A 49 9.24 2.50 -2.80
C LEU A 49 8.09 2.29 -3.78
N GLY A 50 6.90 1.94 -3.28
CA GLY A 50 5.75 1.66 -4.13
C GLY A 50 4.66 0.91 -3.39
N ALA A 51 3.69 0.42 -4.14
CA ALA A 51 2.72 -0.52 -3.64
C ALA A 51 1.99 -1.30 -4.73
N ASP A 52 1.47 -2.45 -4.31
CA ASP A 52 0.54 -3.25 -5.08
C ASP A 52 -0.89 -3.15 -4.52
N VAL A 53 -1.87 -3.26 -5.42
CA VAL A 53 -3.29 -3.19 -5.08
C VAL A 53 -3.97 -4.50 -5.37
N LEU A 54 -4.67 -5.01 -4.35
CA LEU A 54 -5.40 -6.25 -4.38
C LEU A 54 -6.87 -6.02 -4.00
N LEU A 55 -7.71 -7.01 -4.25
CA LEU A 55 -9.08 -7.07 -3.76
C LEU A 55 -9.44 -8.47 -3.30
N GLU A 56 -10.50 -8.57 -2.50
CA GLU A 56 -11.08 -9.87 -2.15
C GLU A 56 -11.88 -10.44 -3.31
N TYR A 57 -11.47 -11.60 -3.82
CA TYR A 57 -12.16 -12.31 -4.89
C TYR A 57 -12.20 -13.81 -4.58
N GLU A 58 -13.38 -14.41 -4.66
CA GLU A 58 -13.57 -15.87 -4.45
C GLU A 58 -12.92 -16.43 -3.17
N GLY A 59 -12.90 -15.64 -2.08
CA GLY A 59 -12.36 -16.04 -0.78
C GLY A 59 -10.85 -15.91 -0.63
N GLY A 60 -10.17 -15.23 -1.55
CA GLY A 60 -8.75 -14.89 -1.46
C GLY A 60 -8.42 -13.51 -1.99
N LEU A 61 -7.20 -13.05 -1.67
CA LEU A 61 -6.66 -11.83 -2.26
C LEU A 61 -6.22 -12.09 -3.70
N LYS A 62 -6.55 -11.18 -4.62
CA LYS A 62 -6.11 -11.19 -6.02
C LYS A 62 -5.69 -9.79 -6.43
N TYR A 63 -4.74 -9.67 -7.35
CA TYR A 63 -4.36 -8.36 -7.89
C TYR A 63 -5.57 -7.72 -8.58
N LEU A 64 -5.82 -6.45 -8.27
CA LEU A 64 -7.04 -5.77 -8.71
C LEU A 64 -7.16 -5.74 -10.23
N TYR A 65 -6.08 -5.42 -10.95
CA TYR A 65 -6.08 -5.35 -12.40
C TYR A 65 -6.40 -6.70 -13.07
N GLN A 66 -6.07 -7.82 -12.43
CA GLN A 66 -6.39 -9.16 -12.96
C GLN A 66 -7.89 -9.47 -12.93
N ILE A 67 -8.66 -8.75 -12.11
CA ILE A 67 -10.10 -8.95 -11.94
C ILE A 67 -10.90 -7.85 -12.65
N LEU A 68 -10.49 -6.59 -12.54
CA LEU A 68 -11.21 -5.45 -13.12
C LEU A 68 -10.75 -5.08 -14.53
N GLY A 69 -9.57 -5.53 -14.95
CA GLY A 69 -9.00 -5.23 -16.27
C GLY A 69 -7.61 -4.58 -16.19
N ASP A 70 -6.80 -4.79 -17.21
CA ASP A 70 -5.42 -4.29 -17.31
C ASP A 70 -5.36 -2.76 -17.30
N GLU A 71 -6.45 -2.07 -17.65
CA GLU A 71 -6.56 -0.62 -17.54
C GLU A 71 -6.39 -0.11 -16.11
N TYR A 72 -6.49 -0.96 -15.08
CA TYR A 72 -6.26 -0.62 -13.68
C TYR A 72 -4.85 -0.95 -13.18
N ILE A 73 -3.94 -1.45 -14.03
CA ILE A 73 -2.56 -1.76 -13.61
C ILE A 73 -1.81 -0.54 -13.06
N TYR A 74 -2.18 0.67 -13.50
CA TYR A 74 -1.62 1.93 -13.00
C TYR A 74 -1.88 2.19 -11.52
N LEU A 75 -2.82 1.45 -10.92
CA LEU A 75 -3.07 1.51 -9.48
C LEU A 75 -1.96 0.87 -8.68
N ASN A 76 -1.13 0.00 -9.27
CA ASN A 76 0.17 -0.35 -8.70
C ASN A 76 1.17 0.75 -9.08
N TRP A 77 2.00 1.17 -8.13
CA TRP A 77 2.93 2.28 -8.36
C TRP A 77 4.29 2.03 -7.75
N TYR A 78 5.25 2.78 -8.26
CA TYR A 78 6.62 2.87 -7.75
C TYR A 78 6.97 4.34 -7.53
N CYS A 79 7.96 4.57 -6.68
CA CYS A 79 8.49 5.88 -6.33
C CYS A 79 10.02 5.80 -6.30
N ASP A 80 10.62 5.83 -7.48
CA ASP A 80 12.08 5.83 -7.65
C ASP A 80 12.69 7.14 -7.15
N GLU A 81 13.95 7.07 -6.70
CA GLU A 81 14.74 8.25 -6.36
C GLU A 81 15.00 9.12 -7.61
N LEU A 82 14.98 10.44 -7.45
CA LEU A 82 15.31 11.42 -8.49
C LEU A 82 16.80 11.83 -8.41
N ASP A 83 17.44 12.05 -9.56
CA ASP A 83 18.88 12.38 -9.63
C ASP A 83 19.34 13.58 -8.78
N ASN A 84 18.43 14.51 -8.44
CA ASN A 84 18.74 15.75 -7.73
C ASN A 84 17.97 15.91 -6.41
N GLU A 85 17.35 14.85 -5.89
CA GLU A 85 16.70 14.92 -4.58
C GLU A 85 17.62 14.37 -3.50
N ASN A 86 17.54 14.95 -2.31
CA ASN A 86 18.18 14.39 -1.13
C ASN A 86 17.26 13.38 -0.42
N GLU A 87 17.80 12.65 0.56
CA GLU A 87 17.08 11.62 1.30
C GLU A 87 15.80 12.15 1.98
N GLU A 88 15.84 13.34 2.59
CA GLU A 88 14.68 13.92 3.26
C GLU A 88 13.58 14.33 2.25
N GLU A 89 13.99 14.89 1.10
CA GLU A 89 13.10 15.19 -0.01
C GLU A 89 12.45 13.93 -0.58
N TYR A 90 13.25 12.86 -0.76
CA TYR A 90 12.76 11.56 -1.24
C TYR A 90 11.73 10.96 -0.28
N ILE A 91 12.07 10.88 1.01
CA ILE A 91 11.17 10.35 2.05
C ILE A 91 9.85 11.13 2.03
N GLN A 92 9.91 12.46 2.08
CA GLN A 92 8.71 13.29 2.08
C GLN A 92 7.87 13.13 0.79
N ARG A 93 8.52 13.05 -0.38
CA ARG A 93 7.84 12.85 -1.67
C ARG A 93 7.18 11.48 -1.74
N SER A 94 7.86 10.43 -1.30
CA SER A 94 7.34 9.06 -1.31
C SER A 94 6.06 8.94 -0.47
N HIS A 95 5.99 9.58 0.71
CA HIS A 95 4.78 9.61 1.53
C HIS A 95 3.64 10.40 0.90
N ASN A 96 3.94 11.53 0.26
CA ASN A 96 2.94 12.33 -0.44
C ASN A 96 2.35 11.56 -1.63
N ILE A 97 3.19 10.89 -2.41
CA ILE A 97 2.76 10.03 -3.52
C ILE A 97 1.89 8.89 -2.99
N ALA A 98 2.35 8.17 -1.96
CA ALA A 98 1.58 7.08 -1.37
C ALA A 98 0.18 7.53 -0.90
N LYS A 99 0.08 8.66 -0.19
CA LYS A 99 -1.22 9.23 0.23
C LYS A 99 -2.11 9.56 -0.99
N GLN A 100 -1.55 10.11 -2.07
CA GLN A 100 -2.32 10.43 -3.28
C GLN A 100 -2.88 9.16 -3.95
N TYR A 101 -2.04 8.15 -4.17
CA TYR A 101 -2.45 6.88 -4.79
C TYR A 101 -3.49 6.14 -3.94
N ILE A 102 -3.26 6.02 -2.62
CA ILE A 102 -4.20 5.36 -1.70
C ILE A 102 -5.56 6.07 -1.68
N ASN A 103 -5.59 7.40 -1.71
CA ASN A 103 -6.85 8.14 -1.83
C ASN A 103 -7.54 7.94 -3.20
N GLY A 104 -6.76 7.69 -4.27
CA GLY A 104 -7.28 7.27 -5.57
C GLY A 104 -7.97 5.90 -5.49
N ILE A 105 -7.34 4.94 -4.82
CA ILE A 105 -7.87 3.58 -4.62
C ILE A 105 -9.16 3.62 -3.79
N ALA A 106 -9.25 4.46 -2.76
CA ALA A 106 -10.46 4.66 -1.98
C ALA A 106 -11.67 5.09 -2.83
N LYS A 107 -11.43 5.83 -3.93
CA LYS A 107 -12.50 6.21 -4.87
C LYS A 107 -12.97 5.01 -5.69
N ILE A 108 -12.04 4.16 -6.13
CA ILE A 108 -12.34 2.92 -6.85
C ILE A 108 -13.12 1.96 -5.95
N GLU A 109 -12.70 1.76 -4.69
CA GLU A 109 -13.47 0.96 -3.72
C GLU A 109 -14.93 1.39 -3.64
N LYS A 110 -15.16 2.71 -3.57
CA LYS A 110 -16.49 3.29 -3.49
C LYS A 110 -17.27 3.17 -4.80
N GLU A 111 -16.62 3.37 -5.95
CA GLU A 111 -17.25 3.33 -7.27
C GLU A 111 -17.74 1.92 -7.62
N TYR A 112 -16.90 0.91 -7.37
CA TYR A 112 -17.21 -0.49 -7.69
C TYR A 112 -17.88 -1.23 -6.53
N ASN A 113 -17.99 -0.59 -5.35
CA ASN A 113 -18.47 -1.20 -4.12
C ASN A 113 -17.71 -2.50 -3.77
N ILE A 114 -16.37 -2.40 -3.80
CA ILE A 114 -15.42 -3.48 -3.51
C ILE A 114 -14.53 -3.10 -2.33
N GLN A 115 -13.95 -4.11 -1.67
CA GLN A 115 -12.88 -3.92 -0.69
C GLN A 115 -11.53 -4.14 -1.37
N CYS A 116 -10.70 -3.11 -1.39
CA CYS A 116 -9.33 -3.16 -1.84
C CYS A 116 -8.38 -3.30 -0.65
N TYR A 117 -7.18 -3.77 -0.98
CA TYR A 117 -6.07 -3.88 -0.07
C TYR A 117 -4.80 -3.32 -0.73
N VAL A 118 -3.93 -2.73 0.08
CA VAL A 118 -2.68 -2.11 -0.36
C VAL A 118 -1.52 -2.80 0.33
N VAL A 119 -0.52 -3.18 -0.46
CA VAL A 119 0.73 -3.76 0.02
C VAL A 119 1.82 -2.71 -0.18
N LEU A 120 2.27 -2.09 0.89
CA LEU A 120 3.34 -1.08 0.82
C LEU A 120 4.69 -1.76 0.67
N VAL A 121 5.46 -1.31 -0.33
CA VAL A 121 6.86 -1.71 -0.56
C VAL A 121 7.75 -0.64 0.06
N LEU A 122 8.72 -1.05 0.86
CA LEU A 122 9.64 -0.20 1.63
C LEU A 122 11.09 -0.44 1.24
#